data_AF-A0A2V9SLJ3-F1
#
_entry.id   AF-A0A2V9SLJ3-F1
#
_cell.length_a   1.000
_cell.length_b   1.000
_cell.length_c   1.000
_cell.angle_alpha   90.00
_cell.angle_beta   90.00
_cell.angle_gamma   90.00
#
_symmetry.space_group_name_H-M   'P 1'
#
loop_
_entity.id
_entity.type
_entity.pdbx_description
1 polymer ?
#
loop_
_entity_poly.entity_id
_entity_poly.type
_entity_poly.pdbx_seq_one_letter_code
_entity_poly.pdbx_strand_id
1 'polypeptide(L)'
;MKAGTSDTDGVIGVVSGGAGTSGNAVIAYRGYAQCSFDGGTTGGDYVVASVTNAGDCHDTGATRPVGTQVIGRALSTNASAGTYSVFMSMEPPAAGPSQVPWFTQPSASGTVSFLTSANVAKLYGVLYTSATPLTTTQVTYNVQTADNTANNYDIGLYNSSGALVAHLGSTAGTSFAPSTGWKTSSWTASATIKQGKYYLAISTNCTSSCAALIGSSTGVGFTFAGAVQESVTTSGTLPNSITIPSDSYAATTIPTWSIQ
;
A
#
# COMPACT_ATOMS: atom_id res chain seq x y z
N MET A 1 5.14 36.28 8.87
CA MET A 1 6.32 35.42 9.10
C MET A 1 6.55 34.64 7.81
N LYS A 2 7.79 34.50 7.33
CA LYS A 2 8.09 33.73 6.12
C LYS A 2 8.28 32.25 6.47
N ALA A 3 8.08 31.35 5.52
CA ALA A 3 8.47 29.96 5.67
C ALA A 3 10.00 29.89 5.86
N GLY A 4 10.44 29.18 6.90
CA GLY A 4 11.84 28.85 7.13
C GLY A 4 12.32 27.72 6.22
N THR A 5 13.64 27.55 6.12
CA THR A 5 14.26 26.50 5.30
C THR A 5 14.04 25.08 5.83
N SER A 6 13.58 24.95 7.09
CA SER A 6 13.20 23.68 7.72
C SER A 6 11.70 23.41 7.70
N ASP A 7 10.89 24.35 7.20
CA ASP A 7 9.44 24.19 7.20
C ASP A 7 9.05 23.26 6.05
N THR A 8 8.73 22.01 6.38
CA THR A 8 8.29 21.01 5.40
C THR A 8 6.78 20.95 5.23
N ASP A 9 6.02 21.64 6.08
CA ASP A 9 4.56 21.73 6.05
C ASP A 9 4.08 23.02 6.75
N GLY A 10 2.79 23.34 6.61
CA GLY A 10 2.17 24.51 7.24
C GLY A 10 2.34 25.82 6.45
N VAL A 11 2.84 25.77 5.22
CA VAL A 11 2.85 26.90 4.29
C VAL A 11 1.42 27.18 3.84
N ILE A 12 0.91 28.37 4.17
CA ILE A 12 -0.48 28.76 3.89
C ILE A 12 -0.66 29.50 2.56
N GLY A 13 0.42 30.02 1.98
CA GLY A 13 0.37 30.77 0.73
C GLY A 13 1.69 31.37 0.28
N VAL A 14 1.66 31.97 -0.91
CA VAL A 14 2.69 32.89 -1.40
C VAL A 14 2.18 34.31 -1.19
N VAL A 15 3.02 35.20 -0.66
CA VAL A 15 2.65 36.59 -0.44
C VAL A 15 2.54 37.31 -1.78
N SER A 16 1.35 37.80 -2.13
CA SER A 16 1.10 38.55 -3.38
C SER A 16 1.12 40.07 -3.18
N GLY A 17 1.10 40.54 -1.93
CA GLY A 17 1.20 41.97 -1.58
C GLY A 17 1.46 42.17 -0.10
N GLY A 18 2.05 43.31 0.28
CA GLY A 18 2.35 43.61 1.68
C GLY A 18 3.42 42.71 2.30
N ALA A 19 4.40 42.26 1.50
CA ALA A 19 5.53 41.47 1.99
C ALA A 19 6.41 42.33 2.91
N GLY A 20 6.23 42.18 4.22
CA GLY A 20 6.95 42.94 5.24
C GLY A 20 6.83 42.33 6.63
N THR A 21 7.49 42.95 7.62
CA THR A 21 7.42 42.56 9.03
C THR A 21 6.37 43.33 9.82
N SER A 22 5.73 44.33 9.20
CA SER A 22 4.68 45.16 9.77
C SER A 22 3.52 45.33 8.79
N GLY A 23 2.30 45.51 9.31
CA GLY A 23 1.09 45.63 8.49
C GLY A 23 0.52 44.27 8.06
N ASN A 24 -0.45 44.29 7.14
CA ASN A 24 -1.14 43.10 6.66
C ASN A 24 -0.53 42.59 5.35
N ALA A 25 -0.31 41.28 5.24
CA ALA A 25 0.08 40.61 4.01
C ALA A 25 -1.15 40.06 3.27
N VAL A 26 -1.12 40.13 1.95
CA VAL A 26 -2.09 39.45 1.07
C VAL A 26 -1.47 38.13 0.64
N ILE A 27 -2.20 37.05 0.90
CA ILE A 27 -1.73 35.68 0.72
C ILE A 27 -2.52 35.03 -0.42
N ALA A 28 -1.83 34.66 -1.50
CA ALA A 28 -2.37 33.78 -2.52
C ALA A 28 -2.22 32.33 -2.05
N TYR A 29 -3.30 31.54 -2.07
CA TYR A 29 -3.30 30.13 -1.65
C TYR A 29 -3.90 29.19 -2.73
N ARG A 30 -4.44 29.75 -3.81
CA ARG A 30 -5.00 29.07 -4.99
C ARG A 30 -4.84 29.97 -6.22
N GLY A 31 -4.80 29.36 -7.40
CA GLY A 31 -4.67 30.09 -8.67
C GLY A 31 -3.23 30.50 -8.96
N TYR A 32 -3.03 31.63 -9.64
CA TYR A 32 -1.71 32.07 -10.06
C TYR A 32 -1.04 32.96 -9.00
N ALA A 33 0.21 32.68 -8.67
CA ALA A 33 1.04 33.53 -7.82
C ALA A 33 2.45 33.68 -8.40
N GLN A 34 3.10 34.81 -8.12
CA GLN A 34 4.52 35.02 -8.42
C GLN A 34 5.34 34.59 -7.21
N CYS A 35 6.26 33.65 -7.38
CA CYS A 35 7.17 33.23 -6.33
C CYS A 35 8.62 33.47 -6.75
N SER A 36 9.43 33.95 -5.82
CA SER A 36 10.89 34.04 -5.98
C SER A 36 11.46 32.62 -5.87
N PHE A 37 12.13 32.13 -6.90
CA PHE A 37 12.78 30.82 -6.89
C PHE A 37 14.25 30.93 -6.52
N ASP A 38 14.73 29.97 -5.74
CA ASP A 38 16.14 29.82 -5.35
C ASP A 38 17.05 29.27 -6.47
N GLY A 39 16.45 28.79 -7.57
CA GLY A 39 17.13 28.20 -8.72
C GLY A 39 16.29 28.26 -9.99
N GLY A 40 16.75 27.57 -11.04
CA GLY A 40 15.98 27.42 -12.28
C GLY A 40 14.70 26.61 -12.07
N THR A 41 13.78 26.70 -13.03
CA THR A 41 12.52 25.95 -13.02
C THR A 41 12.30 25.22 -14.33
N THR A 42 11.46 24.20 -14.33
CA THR A 42 10.93 23.54 -15.52
C THR A 42 9.40 23.60 -15.50
N GLY A 43 8.80 24.00 -16.62
CA GLY A 43 7.35 24.09 -16.74
C GLY A 43 6.67 22.75 -16.44
N GLY A 44 5.75 22.76 -15.49
CA GLY A 44 5.06 21.57 -15.03
C GLY A 44 5.74 20.84 -13.87
N ASP A 45 6.86 21.30 -13.32
CA ASP A 45 7.45 20.61 -12.16
C ASP A 45 6.81 21.05 -10.84
N TYR A 46 6.99 20.24 -9.79
CA TYR A 46 6.46 20.49 -8.46
C TYR A 46 7.25 21.60 -7.77
N VAL A 47 6.52 22.47 -7.08
CA VAL A 47 7.09 23.60 -6.34
C VAL A 47 6.85 23.41 -4.85
N VAL A 48 7.91 23.55 -4.07
CA VAL A 48 7.91 23.47 -2.60
C VAL A 48 8.53 24.74 -2.00
N ALA A 49 8.49 24.90 -0.68
CA ALA A 49 9.26 25.93 0.00
C ALA A 49 10.76 25.63 -0.13
N SER A 50 11.57 26.65 -0.38
CA SER A 50 13.01 26.50 -0.50
C SER A 50 13.65 26.05 0.81
N VAL A 51 14.54 25.07 0.69
CA VAL A 51 15.34 24.53 1.81
C VAL A 51 16.69 25.22 1.96
N THR A 52 17.05 26.13 1.04
CA THR A 52 18.30 26.90 1.10
C THR A 52 18.05 28.37 1.39
N ASN A 53 16.89 28.90 0.98
CA ASN A 53 16.56 30.33 1.06
C ASN A 53 15.16 30.54 1.65
N ALA A 54 15.08 31.01 2.90
CA ALA A 54 13.80 31.18 3.60
C ALA A 54 12.84 32.13 2.86
N GLY A 55 11.63 31.64 2.56
CA GLY A 55 10.56 32.38 1.89
C GLY A 55 10.60 32.35 0.37
N ASP A 56 11.61 31.72 -0.24
CA ASP A 56 11.65 31.43 -1.67
C ASP A 56 10.96 30.08 -1.97
N CYS A 57 10.64 29.87 -3.24
CA CYS A 57 10.17 28.61 -3.80
C CYS A 57 11.35 27.80 -4.36
N HIS A 58 11.16 26.49 -4.43
CA HIS A 58 12.09 25.57 -5.05
C HIS A 58 11.36 24.63 -6.00
N ASP A 59 11.94 24.44 -7.19
CA ASP A 59 11.51 23.42 -8.14
C ASP A 59 12.12 22.07 -7.75
N THR A 60 11.29 21.07 -7.48
CA THR A 60 11.72 19.73 -7.05
C THR A 60 11.57 18.66 -8.14
N GLY A 61 11.25 19.06 -9.37
CA GLY A 61 11.12 18.17 -10.52
C GLY A 61 9.70 17.64 -10.75
N ALA A 62 9.57 16.79 -11.77
CA ALA A 62 8.28 16.27 -12.24
C ALA A 62 7.61 15.26 -11.30
N THR A 63 8.34 14.67 -10.35
CA THR A 63 7.80 13.67 -9.40
C THR A 63 7.33 14.37 -8.13
N ARG A 64 6.13 14.02 -7.65
CA ARG A 64 5.59 14.62 -6.42
C ARG A 64 6.50 14.31 -5.23
N PRO A 65 6.99 15.33 -4.50
CA PRO A 65 7.87 15.13 -3.36
C PRO A 65 7.14 14.45 -2.20
N VAL A 66 7.88 13.64 -1.45
CA VAL A 66 7.42 12.94 -0.24
C VAL A 66 7.89 13.70 1.00
N GLY A 67 7.04 13.81 2.02
CA GLY A 67 7.41 14.43 3.29
C GLY A 67 7.50 15.96 3.25
N THR A 68 7.29 16.60 2.10
CA THR A 68 7.24 18.07 1.96
C THR A 68 5.95 18.51 1.29
N GLN A 69 5.36 19.59 1.81
CA GLN A 69 4.15 20.21 1.28
C GLN A 69 4.42 20.80 -0.10
N VAL A 70 3.53 20.50 -1.04
CA VAL A 70 3.57 21.07 -2.39
C VAL A 70 2.82 22.39 -2.39
N ILE A 71 3.50 23.47 -2.76
CA ILE A 71 2.90 24.78 -2.94
C ILE A 71 2.06 24.82 -4.23
N GLY A 72 2.60 24.23 -5.30
CA GLY A 72 1.96 24.22 -6.61
C GLY A 72 2.84 23.63 -7.71
N ARG A 73 2.65 24.12 -8.93
CA ARG A 73 3.42 23.72 -10.12
C ARG A 73 4.02 24.93 -10.83
N ALA A 74 5.27 24.83 -11.28
CA ALA A 74 5.92 25.87 -12.07
C ALA A 74 5.24 25.98 -13.45
N LEU A 75 5.07 27.20 -13.96
CA LEU A 75 4.39 27.43 -15.24
C LEU A 75 5.33 27.72 -16.41
N SER A 76 6.61 27.91 -16.15
CA SER A 76 7.62 28.18 -17.18
C SER A 76 8.95 27.51 -16.85
N THR A 77 9.73 27.28 -17.91
CA THR A 77 11.12 26.80 -17.80
C THR A 77 12.06 27.99 -17.82
N ASN A 78 12.90 28.12 -16.80
CA ASN A 78 13.85 29.22 -16.63
C ASN A 78 15.20 28.67 -16.20
N ALA A 79 16.28 29.18 -16.78
CA ALA A 79 17.62 28.63 -16.56
C ALA A 79 18.26 29.00 -15.21
N SER A 80 17.69 29.96 -14.48
CA SER A 80 18.27 30.51 -13.25
C SER A 80 17.19 30.91 -12.25
N ALA A 81 17.61 31.25 -11.03
CA ALA A 81 16.77 31.88 -10.01
C ALA A 81 16.09 33.16 -10.53
N GLY A 82 14.91 33.46 -9.99
CA GLY A 82 14.10 34.61 -10.38
C GLY A 82 12.65 34.50 -9.91
N THR A 83 11.86 35.55 -10.15
CA THR A 83 10.43 35.54 -9.80
C THR A 83 9.62 34.99 -10.97
N TYR A 84 8.97 33.85 -10.75
CA TYR A 84 8.21 33.15 -11.78
C TYR A 84 6.81 32.74 -11.31
N SER A 85 5.93 32.51 -12.28
CA SER A 85 4.55 32.12 -12.03
C SER A 85 4.42 30.67 -11.57
N VAL A 86 3.66 30.47 -10.50
CA VAL A 86 3.27 29.16 -9.97
C VAL A 86 1.75 29.03 -10.03
N PHE A 87 1.26 27.87 -10.47
CA PHE A 87 -0.14 27.49 -10.27
C PHE A 87 -0.28 26.81 -8.91
N MET A 88 -0.88 27.53 -7.97
CA MET A 88 -0.96 27.20 -6.54
C MET A 88 -2.05 26.16 -6.27
N SER A 89 -1.69 25.08 -5.57
CA SER A 89 -2.60 23.99 -5.18
C SER A 89 -2.53 23.60 -3.70
N MET A 90 -1.55 24.09 -2.92
CA MET A 90 -1.34 23.78 -1.48
C MET A 90 -1.74 22.38 -1.09
N GLU A 91 -1.00 21.41 -1.61
CA GLU A 91 -1.24 20.01 -1.31
C GLU A 91 -0.40 19.62 -0.09
N PRO A 92 -0.99 18.93 0.89
CA PRO A 92 -0.23 18.45 2.04
C PRO A 92 0.89 17.51 1.61
N PRO A 93 1.93 17.31 2.45
CA PRO A 93 3.01 16.37 2.17
C PRO A 93 2.50 15.02 1.66
N ALA A 94 3.10 14.50 0.58
CA ALA A 94 2.81 13.13 0.20
C ALA A 94 3.30 12.20 1.31
N ALA A 95 2.46 11.26 1.74
CA ALA A 95 2.93 10.16 2.55
C ALA A 95 3.87 9.28 1.71
N GLY A 96 5.07 9.02 2.23
CA GLY A 96 6.00 8.05 1.65
C GLY A 96 5.49 6.62 1.86
N PRO A 97 6.05 5.60 1.19
CA PRO A 97 5.57 4.21 1.31
C PRO A 97 5.45 3.80 2.78
N SER A 98 4.30 3.20 3.12
CA SER A 98 4.04 2.76 4.49
C SER A 98 4.99 1.61 4.82
N GLN A 99 5.67 1.69 5.97
CA GLN A 99 6.36 0.53 6.57
C GLN A 99 5.52 -0.16 7.64
N VAL A 100 4.31 0.36 7.92
CA VAL A 100 3.39 -0.28 8.86
C VAL A 100 2.79 -1.51 8.18
N PRO A 101 2.94 -2.71 8.77
CA PRO A 101 2.38 -3.92 8.19
C PRO A 101 0.86 -3.84 8.05
N TRP A 102 0.33 -4.42 6.97
CA TRP A 102 -1.12 -4.57 6.83
C TRP A 102 -1.59 -5.81 7.58
N PHE A 103 -2.31 -5.61 8.68
CA PHE A 103 -2.97 -6.67 9.43
C PHE A 103 -4.42 -6.81 8.98
N THR A 104 -4.88 -8.05 8.81
CA THR A 104 -6.24 -8.30 8.30
C THR A 104 -7.27 -8.57 9.38
N GLN A 105 -6.85 -8.94 10.59
CA GLN A 105 -7.76 -9.10 11.72
C GLN A 105 -7.05 -9.16 13.09
N PRO A 106 -7.72 -8.70 14.17
CA PRO A 106 -7.16 -8.71 15.52
C PRO A 106 -7.46 -9.98 16.34
N SER A 107 -8.01 -11.04 15.75
CA SER A 107 -8.37 -12.28 16.46
C SER A 107 -7.66 -13.50 15.89
N ALA A 108 -7.34 -14.47 16.76
CA ALA A 108 -6.57 -15.67 16.44
C ALA A 108 -7.06 -16.87 17.28
N SER A 109 -8.31 -17.27 17.08
CA SER A 109 -9.00 -18.27 17.93
C SER A 109 -9.76 -19.35 17.17
N GLY A 110 -9.95 -19.21 15.86
CA GLY A 110 -10.59 -20.23 15.02
C GLY A 110 -9.62 -20.91 14.06
N THR A 111 -10.16 -21.82 13.24
CA THR A 111 -9.41 -22.66 12.32
C THR A 111 -9.76 -22.36 10.87
N VAL A 112 -8.75 -22.17 10.04
CA VAL A 112 -8.85 -22.08 8.59
C VAL A 112 -8.18 -23.31 7.99
N SER A 113 -9.00 -24.25 7.52
CA SER A 113 -8.51 -25.40 6.75
C SER A 113 -8.29 -25.03 5.29
N PHE A 114 -7.33 -25.66 4.63
CA PHE A 114 -7.25 -25.64 3.17
C PHE A 114 -8.36 -26.48 2.54
N LEU A 115 -8.63 -26.29 1.23
CA LEU A 115 -9.47 -27.21 0.47
C LEU A 115 -8.62 -28.43 0.06
N THR A 116 -9.17 -29.63 0.21
CA THR A 116 -8.52 -30.89 -0.18
C THR A 116 -8.95 -31.38 -1.55
N SER A 117 -9.93 -30.73 -2.17
CA SER A 117 -10.29 -30.95 -3.57
C SER A 117 -9.10 -30.60 -4.47
N ALA A 118 -8.95 -31.32 -5.58
CA ALA A 118 -7.90 -31.02 -6.54
C ALA A 118 -8.15 -29.68 -7.25
N ASN A 119 -7.07 -28.96 -7.55
CA ASN A 119 -7.04 -27.79 -8.42
C ASN A 119 -7.97 -26.66 -7.98
N VAL A 120 -8.00 -26.38 -6.67
CA VAL A 120 -8.75 -25.26 -6.10
C VAL A 120 -7.90 -24.37 -5.21
N ALA A 121 -8.30 -23.11 -5.15
CA ALA A 121 -7.87 -22.15 -4.14
C ALA A 121 -9.08 -21.70 -3.31
N LYS A 122 -8.84 -21.35 -2.06
CA LYS A 122 -9.83 -20.73 -1.17
C LYS A 122 -9.52 -19.25 -1.04
N LEU A 123 -10.51 -18.41 -1.32
CA LEU A 123 -10.37 -16.95 -1.34
C LEU A 123 -11.04 -16.28 -0.13
N TYR A 124 -10.37 -15.23 0.35
CA TYR A 124 -10.83 -14.33 1.39
C TYR A 124 -10.68 -12.88 0.94
N GLY A 125 -11.80 -12.16 0.82
CA GLY A 125 -11.79 -10.75 0.44
C GLY A 125 -11.21 -9.86 1.54
N VAL A 126 -10.30 -8.95 1.18
CA VAL A 126 -9.60 -8.06 2.11
C VAL A 126 -9.47 -6.66 1.54
N LEU A 127 -9.58 -5.63 2.39
CA LEU A 127 -9.52 -4.22 2.01
C LEU A 127 -8.22 -3.61 2.53
N TYR A 128 -7.40 -3.09 1.62
CA TYR A 128 -6.29 -2.22 1.99
C TYR A 128 -6.77 -0.77 1.89
N THR A 129 -7.00 -0.13 3.04
CA THR A 129 -7.66 1.19 3.12
C THR A 129 -6.68 2.36 3.18
N SER A 130 -5.40 2.09 3.41
CA SER A 130 -4.37 3.13 3.46
C SER A 130 -4.18 3.76 2.07
N ALA A 131 -4.23 5.09 2.02
CA ALA A 131 -3.95 5.87 0.81
C ALA A 131 -2.48 5.74 0.37
N THR A 132 -1.61 5.37 1.31
CA THR A 132 -0.19 5.20 1.09
C THR A 132 0.11 3.78 0.61
N PRO A 133 0.79 3.60 -0.54
CA PRO A 133 1.20 2.28 -0.97
C PRO A 133 2.13 1.59 0.06
N LEU A 134 1.92 0.29 0.28
CA LEU A 134 2.79 -0.57 1.06
C LEU A 134 3.65 -1.38 0.10
N THR A 135 4.97 -1.32 0.26
CA THR A 135 5.86 -2.28 -0.42
C THR A 135 6.00 -3.48 0.50
N THR A 136 5.69 -4.67 -0.01
CA THR A 136 5.78 -5.92 0.74
C THR A 136 6.75 -6.90 0.13
N THR A 137 7.50 -7.58 0.97
CA THR A 137 8.46 -8.64 0.62
C THR A 137 8.18 -9.94 1.34
N GLN A 138 7.33 -9.93 2.37
CA GLN A 138 7.05 -11.08 3.22
C GLN A 138 5.58 -11.14 3.64
N VAL A 139 5.14 -12.35 3.97
CA VAL A 139 3.88 -12.63 4.65
C VAL A 139 4.14 -13.31 5.98
N THR A 140 3.39 -12.91 6.99
CA THR A 140 3.34 -13.58 8.29
C THR A 140 1.97 -14.20 8.47
N TYR A 141 1.92 -15.46 8.88
CA TYR A 141 0.69 -16.21 9.15
C TYR A 141 0.91 -17.15 10.33
N ASN A 142 -0.17 -17.66 10.92
CA ASN A 142 -0.09 -18.52 12.10
C ASN A 142 -0.59 -19.92 11.79
N VAL A 143 0.24 -20.93 12.03
CA VAL A 143 -0.05 -22.33 11.75
C VAL A 143 -0.70 -22.98 12.97
N GLN A 144 -1.88 -23.56 12.79
CA GLN A 144 -2.58 -24.32 13.82
C GLN A 144 -2.25 -25.82 13.76
N THR A 145 -2.26 -26.38 12.56
CA THR A 145 -1.92 -27.78 12.30
C THR A 145 -0.69 -27.78 11.40
N ALA A 146 0.39 -28.39 11.87
CA ALA A 146 1.60 -28.54 11.08
C ALA A 146 1.40 -29.58 9.97
N ASP A 147 2.05 -29.35 8.84
CA ASP A 147 2.27 -30.37 7.80
C ASP A 147 3.76 -30.36 7.48
N ASN A 148 4.50 -31.34 8.00
CA ASN A 148 5.94 -31.48 7.77
C ASN A 148 6.24 -32.52 6.67
N THR A 149 5.41 -32.54 5.62
CA THR A 149 5.57 -33.44 4.47
C THR A 149 5.93 -32.67 3.20
N ALA A 150 6.05 -33.39 2.08
CA ALA A 150 6.32 -32.83 0.76
C ALA A 150 5.07 -32.24 0.08
N ASN A 151 3.90 -32.19 0.74
CA ASN A 151 2.73 -31.50 0.21
C ASN A 151 3.05 -30.02 -0.06
N ASN A 152 2.59 -29.48 -1.17
CA ASN A 152 2.82 -28.10 -1.57
C ASN A 152 1.65 -27.23 -1.12
N TYR A 153 2.00 -26.04 -0.64
CA TYR A 153 1.11 -24.98 -0.21
C TYR A 153 1.50 -23.69 -0.90
N ASP A 154 0.51 -22.85 -1.16
CA ASP A 154 0.73 -21.48 -1.61
C ASP A 154 -0.27 -20.55 -0.92
N ILE A 155 0.21 -19.36 -0.56
CA ILE A 155 -0.57 -18.24 -0.04
C ILE A 155 -0.18 -17.02 -0.85
N GLY A 156 -1.18 -16.25 -1.29
CA GLY A 156 -0.93 -15.11 -2.15
C GLY A 156 -2.08 -14.12 -2.16
N LEU A 157 -1.86 -13.02 -2.87
CA LEU A 157 -2.79 -11.93 -3.03
C LEU A 157 -3.12 -11.71 -4.49
N TYR A 158 -4.41 -11.68 -4.81
CA TYR A 158 -4.90 -11.18 -6.08
C TYR A 158 -5.48 -9.78 -5.91
N ASN A 159 -5.34 -8.93 -6.92
CA ASN A 159 -6.04 -7.65 -6.98
C ASN A 159 -7.47 -7.83 -7.51
N SER A 160 -8.23 -6.73 -7.60
CA SER A 160 -9.60 -6.73 -8.10
C SER A 160 -9.78 -7.05 -9.59
N SER A 161 -8.69 -7.14 -10.37
CA SER A 161 -8.75 -7.64 -11.76
C SER A 161 -8.43 -9.13 -11.86
N GLY A 162 -8.19 -9.81 -10.73
CA GLY A 162 -7.81 -11.22 -10.70
C GLY A 162 -6.35 -11.48 -11.01
N ALA A 163 -5.50 -10.45 -11.09
CA ALA A 163 -4.06 -10.64 -11.33
C ALA A 163 -3.33 -10.94 -10.02
N LEU A 164 -2.41 -11.89 -10.05
CA LEU A 164 -1.58 -12.26 -8.90
C LEU A 164 -0.57 -11.15 -8.61
N VAL A 165 -0.59 -10.64 -7.38
CA VAL A 165 0.21 -9.50 -6.91
C VAL A 165 1.44 -9.96 -6.15
N ALA A 166 1.27 -10.94 -5.26
CA ALA A 166 2.33 -11.53 -4.45
C ALA A 166 1.92 -12.95 -4.06
N HIS A 167 2.89 -13.85 -3.93
CA HIS A 167 2.66 -15.19 -3.38
C HIS A 167 3.97 -15.84 -2.94
N LEU A 168 3.89 -16.95 -2.21
CA LEU A 168 5.07 -17.75 -1.84
C LEU A 168 5.54 -18.63 -3.00
N GLY A 169 4.62 -18.99 -3.90
CA GLY A 169 4.84 -20.05 -4.87
C GLY A 169 4.69 -21.42 -4.23
N SER A 170 4.97 -22.45 -5.02
CA SER A 170 4.86 -23.85 -4.59
C SER A 170 5.82 -24.15 -3.44
N THR A 171 5.30 -24.16 -2.21
CA THR A 171 6.10 -24.28 -0.98
C THR A 171 5.80 -25.60 -0.29
N ALA A 172 6.80 -26.46 -0.11
CA ALA A 172 6.63 -27.72 0.62
C ALA A 172 6.18 -27.47 2.07
N GLY A 173 5.37 -28.38 2.64
CA GLY A 173 4.88 -28.30 4.01
C GLY A 173 6.00 -28.16 5.03
N THR A 174 7.12 -28.86 4.81
CA THR A 174 8.36 -28.72 5.61
C THR A 174 8.88 -27.29 5.72
N SER A 175 8.49 -26.39 4.81
CA SER A 175 8.83 -24.97 4.84
C SER A 175 7.62 -24.09 5.16
N PHE A 176 6.44 -24.43 4.63
CA PHE A 176 5.21 -23.65 4.82
C PHE A 176 4.64 -23.79 6.23
N ALA A 177 4.56 -25.01 6.76
CA ALA A 177 3.95 -25.33 8.05
C ALA A 177 4.73 -26.41 8.84
N PRO A 178 6.05 -26.22 9.08
CA PRO A 178 6.88 -27.23 9.76
C PRO A 178 6.46 -27.51 11.21
N SER A 179 5.84 -26.53 11.85
CA SER A 179 5.39 -26.57 13.23
C SER A 179 4.25 -25.58 13.45
N THR A 180 3.55 -25.70 14.57
CA THR A 180 2.51 -24.73 14.95
C THR A 180 3.11 -23.36 15.31
N GLY A 181 2.27 -22.34 15.39
CA GLY A 181 2.65 -20.97 15.70
C GLY A 181 2.97 -20.13 14.47
N TRP A 182 3.44 -18.90 14.72
CA TRP A 182 3.74 -17.92 13.69
C TRP A 182 4.86 -18.38 12.74
N LYS A 183 4.70 -18.04 11.46
CA LYS A 183 5.65 -18.23 10.37
C LYS A 183 5.72 -16.94 9.57
N THR A 184 6.92 -16.57 9.15
CA THR A 184 7.16 -15.45 8.23
C THR A 184 7.94 -15.99 7.05
N SER A 185 7.43 -15.77 5.86
CA SER A 185 7.96 -16.32 4.61
C SER A 185 8.08 -15.22 3.57
N SER A 186 9.15 -15.25 2.78
CA SER A 186 9.37 -14.30 1.70
C SER A 186 8.50 -14.59 0.50
N TRP A 187 7.98 -13.52 -0.12
CA TRP A 187 7.36 -13.58 -1.43
C TRP A 187 8.38 -13.99 -2.49
N THR A 188 7.91 -14.57 -3.59
CA THR A 188 8.74 -14.86 -4.78
C THR A 188 9.32 -13.58 -5.38
N ALA A 189 8.63 -12.45 -5.23
CA ALA A 189 9.10 -11.12 -5.60
C ALA A 189 8.47 -10.04 -4.69
N SER A 190 9.15 -8.90 -4.56
CA SER A 190 8.59 -7.72 -3.90
C SER A 190 7.36 -7.22 -4.66
N ALA A 191 6.32 -6.80 -3.93
CA ALA A 191 5.08 -6.28 -4.50
C ALA A 191 4.69 -4.93 -3.87
N THR A 192 3.91 -4.13 -4.60
CA THR A 192 3.36 -2.87 -4.10
C THR A 192 1.85 -2.95 -3.98
N ILE A 193 1.35 -2.87 -2.75
CA ILE A 193 -0.08 -2.87 -2.42
C ILE A 193 -0.55 -1.41 -2.36
N LYS A 194 -1.48 -1.06 -3.24
CA LYS A 194 -2.15 0.25 -3.27
C LYS A 194 -3.54 0.13 -2.64
N GLN A 195 -4.13 1.27 -2.25
CA GLN A 195 -5.50 1.31 -1.74
C GLN A 195 -6.45 0.55 -2.66
N GLY A 196 -7.24 -0.38 -2.11
CA GLY A 196 -8.18 -1.16 -2.90
C GLY A 196 -8.60 -2.50 -2.31
N LYS A 197 -9.33 -3.26 -3.14
CA LYS A 197 -9.79 -4.63 -2.85
C LYS A 197 -8.74 -5.64 -3.29
N TYR A 198 -8.50 -6.63 -2.44
CA TYR A 198 -7.65 -7.76 -2.71
C TYR A 198 -8.32 -9.05 -2.25
N TYR A 199 -7.80 -10.18 -2.70
CA TYR A 199 -8.23 -11.51 -2.29
C TYR A 199 -7.01 -12.25 -1.79
N LEU A 200 -7.01 -12.60 -0.50
CA LEU A 200 -6.09 -13.61 -0.01
C LEU A 200 -6.52 -14.96 -0.58
N ALA A 201 -5.62 -15.62 -1.27
CA ALA A 201 -5.80 -16.96 -1.77
C ALA A 201 -4.91 -17.93 -1.00
N ILE A 202 -5.45 -19.09 -0.65
CA ILE A 202 -4.69 -20.22 -0.12
C ILE A 202 -4.98 -21.46 -0.95
N SER A 203 -3.96 -22.24 -1.29
CA SER A 203 -4.09 -23.50 -2.04
C SER A 203 -3.13 -24.56 -1.52
N THR A 204 -3.50 -25.83 -1.68
CA THR A 204 -2.63 -26.98 -1.38
C THR A 204 -2.89 -28.14 -2.35
N ASN A 205 -1.91 -29.02 -2.51
CA ASN A 205 -2.09 -30.35 -3.12
C ASN A 205 -2.33 -31.46 -2.09
N CYS A 206 -2.31 -31.12 -0.80
CA CYS A 206 -2.61 -32.07 0.25
C CYS A 206 -4.07 -32.55 0.17
N THR A 207 -4.27 -33.86 0.27
CA THR A 207 -5.59 -34.50 0.18
C THR A 207 -6.12 -35.00 1.53
N SER A 208 -5.25 -35.15 2.54
CA SER A 208 -5.62 -35.55 3.90
C SER A 208 -4.58 -35.08 4.92
N SER A 209 -5.03 -34.76 6.14
CA SER A 209 -4.15 -34.31 7.24
C SER A 209 -3.33 -33.06 6.91
N CYS A 210 -3.93 -32.14 6.16
CA CYS A 210 -3.27 -30.93 5.69
C CYS A 210 -3.01 -29.94 6.81
N ALA A 211 -2.11 -29.00 6.53
CA ALA A 211 -1.91 -27.84 7.38
C ALA A 211 -3.24 -27.08 7.56
N ALA A 212 -3.36 -26.42 8.70
CA ALA A 212 -4.45 -25.51 8.99
C ALA A 212 -3.86 -24.23 9.58
N LEU A 213 -4.45 -23.09 9.23
CA LEU A 213 -4.04 -21.79 9.76
C LEU A 213 -4.96 -21.39 10.91
N ILE A 214 -4.43 -20.60 11.84
CA ILE A 214 -5.26 -19.89 12.81
C ILE A 214 -5.98 -18.74 12.09
N GLY A 215 -7.25 -18.58 12.42
CA GLY A 215 -8.11 -17.51 11.92
C GLY A 215 -8.94 -16.87 13.03
N SER A 216 -9.93 -16.06 12.63
CA SER A 216 -10.95 -15.58 13.57
C SER A 216 -11.80 -16.73 14.09
N SER A 217 -12.42 -16.53 15.24
CA SER A 217 -13.58 -17.34 15.61
C SER A 217 -14.67 -17.29 14.53
N THR A 218 -15.45 -18.37 14.46
CA THR A 218 -16.55 -18.50 13.51
C THR A 218 -17.55 -17.34 13.65
N GLY A 219 -17.87 -16.70 12.51
CA GLY A 219 -18.83 -15.59 12.46
C GLY A 219 -18.28 -14.23 12.89
N VAL A 220 -16.97 -14.08 13.06
CA VAL A 220 -16.35 -12.81 13.51
C VAL A 220 -15.57 -12.09 12.40
N GLY A 221 -14.92 -12.83 11.50
CA GLY A 221 -14.16 -12.24 10.40
C GLY A 221 -15.07 -11.62 9.36
N PHE A 222 -14.97 -10.32 9.13
CA PHE A 222 -15.74 -9.60 8.13
C PHE A 222 -15.02 -9.58 6.77
N THR A 223 -15.69 -10.03 5.71
CA THR A 223 -15.12 -10.09 4.36
C THR A 223 -16.21 -9.98 3.29
N PHE A 224 -15.84 -9.53 2.09
CA PHE A 224 -16.71 -9.51 0.91
C PHE A 224 -16.56 -10.77 0.02
N ALA A 225 -15.68 -11.70 0.39
CA ALA A 225 -15.58 -13.01 -0.23
C ALA A 225 -15.16 -14.01 0.85
N GLY A 226 -16.11 -14.73 1.45
CA GLY A 226 -15.87 -15.61 2.60
C GLY A 226 -15.60 -17.06 2.21
N ALA A 227 -14.34 -17.48 2.20
CA ALA A 227 -13.94 -18.86 1.89
C ALA A 227 -14.45 -19.35 0.52
N VAL A 228 -14.45 -18.47 -0.47
CA VAL A 228 -14.95 -18.78 -1.82
C VAL A 228 -13.98 -19.76 -2.50
N GLN A 229 -14.51 -20.83 -3.08
CA GLN A 229 -13.71 -21.78 -3.85
C GLN A 229 -13.55 -21.28 -5.28
N GLU A 230 -12.31 -21.13 -5.73
CA GLU A 230 -11.98 -20.84 -7.12
C GLU A 230 -11.16 -21.97 -7.73
N SER A 231 -11.37 -22.20 -9.03
CA SER A 231 -10.60 -23.19 -9.79
C SER A 231 -9.23 -22.63 -10.14
N VAL A 232 -8.18 -23.45 -9.97
CA VAL A 232 -6.80 -23.13 -10.37
C VAL A 232 -6.23 -24.22 -11.27
N THR A 233 -5.11 -23.94 -11.95
CA THR A 233 -4.49 -24.90 -12.87
C THR A 233 -3.79 -26.04 -12.14
N THR A 234 -3.19 -25.77 -10.98
CA THR A 234 -2.44 -26.76 -10.20
C THR A 234 -2.60 -26.48 -8.72
N SER A 235 -3.10 -27.46 -7.98
CA SER A 235 -3.17 -27.40 -6.52
C SER A 235 -1.81 -27.09 -5.88
N GLY A 236 -1.79 -26.22 -4.87
CA GLY A 236 -0.56 -25.82 -4.17
C GLY A 236 0.32 -24.86 -4.96
N THR A 237 -0.19 -24.27 -6.05
CA THR A 237 0.49 -23.19 -6.80
C THR A 237 -0.56 -22.25 -7.38
N LEU A 238 -0.54 -20.99 -6.94
CA LEU A 238 -1.48 -19.99 -7.42
C LEU A 238 -1.13 -19.56 -8.86
N PRO A 239 -2.10 -19.53 -9.80
CA PRO A 239 -1.87 -19.06 -11.17
C PRO A 239 -1.67 -17.54 -11.21
N ASN A 240 -1.10 -17.03 -12.31
CA ASN A 240 -0.91 -15.58 -12.50
C ASN A 240 -2.23 -14.80 -12.56
N SER A 241 -3.35 -15.47 -12.85
CA SER A 241 -4.66 -14.87 -12.86
C SER A 241 -5.77 -15.83 -12.47
N ILE A 242 -6.84 -15.30 -11.88
CA ILE A 242 -8.08 -16.00 -11.56
C ILE A 242 -9.31 -15.20 -12.00
N THR A 243 -10.46 -15.86 -12.04
CA THR A 243 -11.76 -15.17 -12.10
C THR A 243 -12.07 -14.61 -10.73
N ILE A 244 -12.47 -13.34 -10.68
CA ILE A 244 -12.87 -12.70 -9.43
C ILE A 244 -14.32 -13.06 -9.09
N PRO A 245 -14.58 -13.57 -7.86
CA PRO A 245 -15.94 -13.84 -7.43
C PRO A 245 -16.71 -12.53 -7.21
N SER A 246 -18.04 -12.59 -7.39
CA SER A 246 -18.94 -11.51 -7.01
C SER A 246 -18.84 -11.22 -5.51
N ASP A 247 -18.89 -9.94 -5.15
CA ASP A 247 -18.90 -9.52 -3.75
C ASP A 247 -20.14 -10.07 -3.03
N SER A 248 -19.91 -10.73 -1.91
CA SER A 248 -20.93 -11.17 -0.96
C SER A 248 -20.41 -10.94 0.45
N TYR A 249 -20.86 -9.84 1.07
CA TYR A 249 -20.43 -9.47 2.41
C TYR A 249 -20.99 -10.45 3.45
N ALA A 250 -20.10 -11.04 4.23
CA ALA A 250 -20.45 -12.01 5.26
C ALA A 250 -19.49 -11.93 6.45
N ALA A 251 -19.98 -12.42 7.59
CA ALA A 251 -19.15 -12.70 8.75
C ALA A 251 -18.84 -14.21 8.78
N THR A 252 -17.56 -14.56 8.79
CA THR A 252 -17.09 -15.96 8.71
C THR A 252 -15.74 -16.12 9.41
N THR A 253 -15.13 -17.30 9.31
CA THR A 253 -13.75 -17.53 9.73
C THR A 253 -12.80 -17.10 8.63
N ILE A 254 -11.96 -16.08 8.87
CA ILE A 254 -10.92 -15.63 7.93
C ILE A 254 -9.52 -15.90 8.51
N PRO A 255 -8.45 -16.02 7.71
CA PRO A 255 -7.11 -16.34 8.20
C PRO A 255 -6.44 -15.15 8.91
N THR A 256 -5.65 -15.41 9.96
CA THR A 256 -4.88 -14.38 10.66
C THR A 256 -3.51 -14.25 10.01
N TRP A 257 -3.29 -13.14 9.32
CA TRP A 257 -2.06 -12.88 8.58
C TRP A 257 -1.74 -11.39 8.51
N SER A 258 -0.50 -11.09 8.16
CA SER A 258 -0.06 -9.74 7.81
C SER A 258 0.97 -9.77 6.70
N ILE A 259 1.15 -8.61 6.05
CA ILE A 259 2.22 -8.38 5.09
C ILE A 259 3.03 -7.15 5.46
N GLN A 260 4.32 -7.21 5.12
CA GLN A 260 5.32 -6.16 5.33
C GLN A 260 6.37 -6.20 4.23
#